data_AF-A0AA89NMR7-F1
#
_entry.id   AF-A0AA89NMR7-F1
#
_cell.length_a   1.000
_cell.length_b   1.000
_cell.length_c   1.000
_cell.angle_alpha   90.00
_cell.angle_beta   90.00
_cell.angle_gamma   90.00
#
_symmetry.space_group_name_H-M   'P 1'
#
loop_
_entity.id
_entity.type
_entity.pdbx_description
1 polymer ?
#
loop_
_entity_poly.entity_id
_entity_poly.type
_entity_poly.pdbx_seq_one_letter_code
_entity_poly.pdbx_strand_id
1 'polypeptide(L)'
;MKKVKGLLLVPLLSAGLLLLTPYNEHSVEAKVYWDGVELKPGQIGRLTILKQTPLYKLDASKKVFVRNLKPGQKFRIYAFKPGMLGIGGGYYVDRDSRVKYETPSKAKLAQVKEEQELLKAGLQKYSGEWFTSKDKSRPGVGAIIKFTSPNKAKVQLYGIWWSMPDGSNARQSLSNPVTVTFNKNGVGEFWFIEDRAGNKGHATLILKDNKVTLEVSYPDYLPENEFLDSYIYEGTNKLYYKVGQPEFMEVIN
;
A
#
# COMPACT_ATOMS: atom_id res chain seq x y z
N MET A 1 -63.90 44.11 14.59
CA MET A 1 -63.44 42.78 14.14
C MET A 1 -61.97 42.85 13.75
N LYS A 2 -61.26 41.75 14.02
CA LYS A 2 -59.82 41.47 13.91
C LYS A 2 -59.14 41.88 12.57
N LYS A 3 -57.81 42.06 12.68
CA LYS A 3 -56.68 41.67 11.79
C LYS A 3 -55.85 42.88 11.29
N VAL A 4 -54.69 43.20 11.87
CA VAL A 4 -53.35 42.55 11.89
C VAL A 4 -52.52 42.79 10.62
N LYS A 5 -51.52 43.67 10.79
CA LYS A 5 -50.09 43.68 10.37
C LYS A 5 -49.68 43.31 8.94
N GLY A 6 -48.85 44.18 8.36
CA GLY A 6 -47.92 43.86 7.27
C GLY A 6 -46.65 44.71 7.36
N LEU A 7 -45.71 44.29 8.20
CA LEU A 7 -44.33 44.80 8.22
C LEU A 7 -43.50 43.86 7.34
N LEU A 8 -43.13 44.31 6.14
CA LEU A 8 -42.22 43.58 5.26
C LEU A 8 -40.78 43.82 5.73
N LEU A 9 -40.30 42.91 6.59
CA LEU A 9 -38.87 42.73 6.85
C LEU A 9 -38.32 41.80 5.78
N VAL A 10 -37.36 42.30 4.99
CA VAL A 10 -36.52 41.48 4.11
C VAL A 10 -35.30 41.06 4.93
N PRO A 11 -35.11 39.78 5.31
CA PRO A 11 -33.81 39.34 5.79
C PRO A 11 -32.92 39.10 4.58
N LEU A 12 -31.85 39.90 4.44
CA LEU A 12 -30.72 39.51 3.60
C LEU A 12 -30.18 38.18 4.15
N LEU A 13 -30.32 37.13 3.36
CA LEU A 13 -29.65 35.85 3.57
C LEU A 13 -28.15 36.13 3.63
N SER A 14 -27.58 36.03 4.83
CA SER A 14 -26.15 35.84 5.03
C SER A 14 -25.76 34.52 4.37
N ALA A 15 -25.31 34.60 3.12
CA ALA A 15 -24.61 33.50 2.46
C ALA A 15 -23.30 33.27 3.22
N GLY A 16 -23.36 32.38 4.21
CA GLY A 16 -22.18 31.79 4.83
C GLY A 16 -21.43 31.05 3.74
N LEU A 17 -20.41 31.68 3.19
CA LEU A 17 -19.44 31.04 2.31
C LEU A 17 -18.65 30.06 3.18
N LEU A 18 -19.16 28.82 3.26
CA LEU A 18 -18.42 27.68 3.79
C LEU A 18 -17.20 27.49 2.89
N LEU A 19 -16.07 28.06 3.31
CA LEU A 19 -14.76 27.71 2.80
C LEU A 19 -14.53 26.23 3.14
N LEU A 20 -14.91 25.36 2.21
CA LEU A 20 -14.44 23.98 2.18
C LEU A 20 -12.94 24.04 1.89
N THR A 21 -12.13 24.20 2.93
CA THR A 21 -10.71 23.88 2.81
C THR A 21 -10.62 22.41 2.40
N PRO A 22 -9.93 22.06 1.30
CA PRO A 22 -9.60 20.67 1.05
C PRO A 22 -8.80 20.19 2.25
N TYR A 23 -9.42 19.32 3.05
CA TYR A 23 -8.75 18.66 4.14
C TYR A 23 -7.74 17.72 3.50
N ASN A 24 -6.52 18.23 3.28
CA ASN A 24 -5.35 17.43 3.00
C ASN A 24 -5.06 16.64 4.27
N GLU A 25 -5.75 15.52 4.41
CA GLU A 25 -5.46 14.50 5.39
C GLU A 25 -4.15 13.83 4.96
N HIS A 26 -3.03 14.54 5.14
CA HIS A 26 -1.70 13.96 4.99
C HIS A 26 -1.63 12.79 5.95
N SER A 27 -1.71 11.59 5.38
CA SER A 27 -1.80 10.33 6.08
C SER A 27 -0.51 10.08 6.86
N VAL A 28 -0.46 10.52 8.10
CA VAL A 28 0.57 10.09 9.05
C VAL A 28 0.24 8.63 9.38
N GLU A 29 0.88 7.70 8.66
CA GLU A 29 1.00 6.29 9.04
C GLU A 29 1.16 6.21 10.57
N ALA A 30 0.33 5.44 11.27
CA ALA A 30 0.35 5.39 12.74
C ALA A 30 1.55 4.55 13.24
N LYS A 31 2.74 4.92 12.81
CA LYS A 31 4.00 4.26 13.14
C LYS A 31 4.13 4.11 14.65
N VAL A 32 4.34 2.87 15.08
CA VAL A 32 4.65 2.58 16.48
C VAL A 32 6.15 2.84 16.71
N TYR A 33 6.48 3.78 17.59
CA TYR A 33 7.88 4.12 17.91
C TYR A 33 8.34 3.52 19.23
N TRP A 34 9.57 3.00 19.26
CA TRP A 34 10.27 2.54 20.46
C TRP A 34 11.63 3.25 20.57
N ASP A 35 11.80 4.00 21.66
CA ASP A 35 12.97 4.85 21.92
C ASP A 35 13.31 5.79 20.74
N GLY A 36 12.28 6.46 20.19
CA GLY A 36 12.43 7.40 19.08
C GLY A 36 12.67 6.75 17.71
N VAL A 37 12.70 5.41 17.62
CA VAL A 37 12.86 4.68 16.35
C VAL A 37 11.62 3.86 16.06
N GLU A 38 11.20 3.83 14.79
CA GLU A 38 10.07 3.01 14.37
C GLU A 38 10.31 1.51 14.65
N LEU A 39 9.38 0.91 15.40
CA LEU A 39 9.30 -0.50 15.70
C LEU A 39 8.59 -1.21 14.54
N LYS A 40 9.36 -1.99 13.77
CA LYS A 40 8.83 -2.63 12.56
C LYS A 40 8.08 -3.93 12.89
N PRO A 41 7.09 -4.33 12.07
CA PRO A 41 6.46 -5.65 12.18
C PRO A 41 7.50 -6.77 12.21
N GLY A 42 7.32 -7.73 13.13
CA GLY A 42 8.24 -8.85 13.35
C GLY A 42 9.55 -8.50 14.09
N GLN A 43 9.81 -7.23 14.36
CA GLN A 43 10.96 -6.84 15.20
C GLN A 43 10.69 -7.26 16.65
N ILE A 44 11.58 -8.06 17.21
CA ILE A 44 11.52 -8.51 18.62
C ILE A 44 12.50 -7.75 19.52
N GLY A 45 13.45 -7.01 18.93
CA GLY A 45 14.45 -6.29 19.69
C GLY A 45 15.33 -5.36 18.87
N ARG A 46 16.33 -4.80 19.54
CA ARG A 46 17.40 -4.00 18.96
C ARG A 46 18.74 -4.51 19.49
N LEU A 47 19.71 -4.56 18.60
CA LEU A 47 21.09 -4.90 18.87
C LEU A 47 21.92 -3.63 18.77
N THR A 48 22.82 -3.40 19.71
CA THR A 48 23.90 -2.42 19.59
C THR A 48 25.24 -3.15 19.62
N ILE A 49 26.09 -2.89 18.64
CA ILE A 49 27.44 -3.45 18.58
C ILE A 49 28.34 -2.67 19.54
N LEU A 50 28.95 -3.34 20.52
CA LEU A 50 29.83 -2.72 21.52
C LEU A 50 31.30 -2.83 21.12
N LYS A 51 31.67 -3.95 20.50
CA LYS A 51 33.01 -4.25 19.99
C LYS A 51 32.89 -4.79 18.56
N GLN A 52 33.98 -4.83 17.81
CA GLN A 52 33.95 -5.40 16.46
C GLN A 52 33.38 -6.84 16.49
N THR A 53 32.29 -7.07 15.75
CA THR A 53 31.54 -8.33 15.79
C THR A 53 31.40 -8.92 14.39
N PRO A 54 31.78 -10.18 14.17
CA PRO A 54 31.53 -10.85 12.90
C PRO A 54 30.04 -11.00 12.59
N LEU A 55 29.68 -10.77 11.32
CA LEU A 55 28.37 -11.06 10.76
C LEU A 55 28.46 -12.37 9.98
N TYR A 56 27.49 -13.25 10.21
CA TYR A 56 27.41 -14.55 9.55
C TYR A 56 26.12 -14.68 8.73
N LYS A 57 26.16 -15.43 7.64
CA LYS A 57 25.00 -16.16 7.10
C LYS A 57 25.02 -17.59 7.62
N LEU A 58 23.85 -18.20 7.71
CA LEU A 58 23.73 -19.63 8.00
C LEU A 58 23.44 -20.37 6.71
N ASP A 59 24.32 -21.29 6.36
CA ASP A 59 24.10 -22.28 5.30
C ASP A 59 23.89 -23.64 5.99
N ALA A 60 22.63 -24.09 6.00
CA ALA A 60 22.15 -25.14 6.89
C ALA A 60 22.55 -24.89 8.36
N SER A 61 23.58 -25.60 8.85
CA SER A 61 24.13 -25.49 10.21
C SER A 61 25.50 -24.81 10.27
N LYS A 62 26.08 -24.43 9.12
CA LYS A 62 27.41 -23.81 9.05
C LYS A 62 27.31 -22.29 9.08
N LYS A 63 28.18 -21.66 9.86
CA LYS A 63 28.37 -20.20 9.87
C LYS A 63 29.29 -19.80 8.73
N VAL A 64 28.78 -19.02 7.79
CA VAL A 64 29.56 -18.42 6.70
C VAL A 64 29.83 -16.97 7.05
N PHE A 65 31.10 -16.62 7.25
CA PHE A 65 31.50 -15.24 7.52
C PHE A 65 31.15 -14.33 6.35
N VAL A 66 30.64 -13.14 6.65
CA VAL A 66 30.25 -12.13 5.65
C VAL A 66 31.17 -10.92 5.75
N ARG A 67 31.24 -10.31 6.94
CA ARG A 67 32.08 -9.14 7.25
C ARG A 67 32.08 -8.87 8.75
N ASN A 68 32.90 -7.91 9.17
CA ASN A 68 32.81 -7.36 10.52
C ASN A 68 31.83 -6.17 10.60
N LEU A 69 31.12 -6.10 11.72
CA LEU A 69 30.32 -4.96 12.17
C LEU A 69 31.16 -4.07 13.08
N LYS A 70 30.97 -2.76 12.98
CA LYS A 70 31.70 -1.76 13.75
C LYS A 70 30.97 -1.43 15.06
N PRO A 71 31.69 -1.09 16.15
CA PRO A 71 31.09 -0.53 17.36
C PRO A 71 30.14 0.65 17.07
N GLY A 72 29.08 0.77 17.85
CA GLY A 72 28.05 1.80 17.74
C GLY A 72 26.93 1.49 16.72
N GLN A 73 27.13 0.53 15.81
CA GLN A 73 26.07 0.15 14.86
C GLN A 73 24.87 -0.46 15.59
N LYS A 74 23.67 -0.08 15.15
CA LYS A 74 22.40 -0.58 15.69
C LYS A 74 21.65 -1.39 14.63
N PHE A 75 21.09 -2.53 15.02
CA PHE A 75 20.32 -3.41 14.15
C PHE A 75 19.01 -3.82 14.80
N ARG A 76 17.98 -4.07 14.00
CA ARG A 76 16.75 -4.72 14.47
C ARG A 76 17.02 -6.22 14.64
N ILE A 77 16.44 -6.83 15.66
CA ILE A 77 16.45 -8.29 15.84
C ILE A 77 15.08 -8.84 15.46
N TYR A 78 15.08 -9.94 14.72
CA TYR A 78 13.89 -10.62 14.23
C TYR A 78 13.78 -12.07 14.69
N ALA A 79 14.87 -12.69 15.11
CA ALA A 79 14.88 -14.09 15.50
C ALA A 79 15.96 -14.39 16.53
N PHE A 80 15.72 -15.43 17.32
CA PHE A 80 16.74 -16.08 18.16
C PHE A 80 17.12 -17.43 17.57
N LYS A 81 18.40 -17.75 17.62
CA LYS A 81 18.92 -19.11 17.51
C LYS A 81 19.80 -19.40 18.75
N PRO A 82 20.07 -20.67 19.08
CA PRO A 82 20.97 -20.99 20.19
C PRO A 82 22.29 -20.22 20.07
N GLY A 83 22.55 -19.33 21.03
CA GLY A 83 23.75 -18.47 21.06
C GLY A 83 23.82 -17.37 19.98
N MET A 84 22.78 -17.11 19.18
CA MET A 84 22.84 -16.13 18.08
C MET A 84 21.59 -15.25 17.98
N LEU A 85 21.78 -14.03 17.46
CA LEU A 85 20.74 -13.04 17.19
C LEU A 85 20.60 -12.81 15.68
N GLY A 86 19.40 -13.00 15.15
CA GLY A 86 19.10 -12.78 13.73
C GLY A 86 18.76 -11.32 13.44
N ILE A 87 19.55 -10.65 12.61
CA ILE A 87 19.39 -9.23 12.27
C ILE A 87 18.55 -8.98 10.99
N GLY A 88 17.97 -10.04 10.42
CA GLY A 88 17.19 -10.02 9.18
C GLY A 88 17.98 -10.55 7.97
N GLY A 89 17.29 -10.86 6.87
CA GLY A 89 17.93 -11.28 5.60
C GLY A 89 18.78 -12.57 5.68
N GLY A 90 18.54 -13.42 6.68
CA GLY A 90 19.36 -14.62 6.94
C GLY A 90 20.70 -14.35 7.62
N TYR A 91 20.92 -13.14 8.14
CA TYR A 91 22.16 -12.77 8.82
C TYR A 91 22.04 -12.87 10.34
N TYR A 92 23.14 -13.28 10.96
CA TYR A 92 23.22 -13.57 12.39
C TYR A 92 24.53 -13.05 13.00
N VAL A 93 24.47 -12.68 14.27
CA VAL A 93 25.63 -12.41 15.12
C VAL A 93 25.59 -13.33 16.33
N ASP A 94 26.76 -13.60 16.92
CA ASP A 94 26.83 -14.31 18.19
C ASP A 94 26.31 -13.43 19.34
N ARG A 95 25.60 -14.05 20.29
CA ARG A 95 25.07 -13.40 21.48
C ARG A 95 26.09 -13.51 22.61
N ASP A 96 27.04 -12.57 22.63
CA ASP A 96 28.09 -12.51 23.64
C ASP A 96 28.37 -11.06 24.11
N SER A 97 29.44 -10.87 24.88
CA SER A 97 29.82 -9.58 25.47
C SER A 97 30.18 -8.48 24.45
N ARG A 98 30.30 -8.81 23.16
CA ARG A 98 30.56 -7.82 22.09
C ARG A 98 29.30 -7.06 21.68
N VAL A 99 28.13 -7.49 22.12
CA VAL A 99 26.84 -6.91 21.71
C VAL A 99 25.91 -6.66 22.89
N LYS A 100 25.06 -5.63 22.77
CA LYS A 100 23.96 -5.35 23.71
C LYS A 100 22.62 -5.62 23.01
N TYR A 101 21.81 -6.48 23.59
CA TYR A 101 20.44 -6.74 23.15
C TYR A 101 19.43 -6.03 24.05
N GLU A 102 18.45 -5.37 23.44
CA GLU A 102 17.35 -4.69 24.11
C GLU A 102 16.03 -5.17 23.50
N THR A 103 14.99 -5.33 24.32
CA THR A 103 13.65 -5.74 23.88
C THR A 103 12.63 -4.64 24.18
N PRO A 104 11.70 -4.34 23.25
CA PRO A 104 10.53 -3.52 23.57
C PRO A 104 9.68 -4.21 24.65
N SER A 105 8.81 -3.42 25.29
CA SER A 105 7.80 -3.96 26.21
C SER A 105 6.79 -4.84 25.46
N LYS A 106 6.17 -5.79 26.18
CA LYS A 106 5.11 -6.64 25.63
C LYS A 106 3.96 -5.81 25.04
N ALA A 107 3.58 -4.72 25.72
CA ALA A 107 2.56 -3.80 25.25
C ALA A 107 2.92 -3.17 23.90
N LYS A 108 4.21 -2.82 23.69
CA LYS A 108 4.66 -2.21 22.44
C LYS A 108 4.66 -3.20 21.27
N LEU A 109 5.08 -4.43 21.53
CA LEU A 109 4.99 -5.52 20.55
C LEU A 109 3.53 -5.83 20.19
N ALA A 110 2.63 -5.82 21.18
CA ALA A 110 1.20 -6.02 20.97
C ALA A 110 0.59 -4.91 20.11
N GLN A 111 0.94 -3.64 20.38
CA GLN A 111 0.47 -2.49 19.60
C GLN A 111 0.82 -2.64 18.11
N VAL A 112 2.06 -3.04 17.78
CA VAL A 112 2.45 -3.28 16.38
C VAL A 112 1.64 -4.41 15.77
N LYS A 113 1.44 -5.50 16.52
CA LYS A 113 0.68 -6.65 16.03
C LYS A 113 -0.78 -6.26 15.74
N GLU A 114 -1.42 -5.57 16.67
CA GLU A 114 -2.79 -5.08 16.51
C GLU A 114 -2.93 -4.19 15.27
N GLU A 115 -2.00 -3.25 15.08
CA GLU A 115 -2.01 -2.40 13.89
C GLU A 115 -1.83 -3.20 12.59
N GLN A 116 -1.01 -4.24 12.59
CA GLN A 116 -0.90 -5.14 11.44
C GLN A 116 -2.20 -5.93 11.18
N GLU A 117 -2.91 -6.37 12.22
CA GLU A 117 -4.20 -7.06 12.05
C GLU A 117 -5.29 -6.10 11.55
N LEU A 118 -5.31 -4.85 12.03
CA LEU A 118 -6.23 -3.82 11.55
C LEU A 118 -5.99 -3.49 10.07
N LEU A 119 -4.74 -3.29 9.68
CA LEU A 119 -4.37 -3.08 8.27
C LEU A 119 -4.76 -4.29 7.41
N LYS A 120 -4.48 -5.50 7.91
CA LYS A 120 -4.84 -6.74 7.22
C LYS A 120 -6.35 -6.83 6.99
N ALA A 121 -7.15 -6.64 8.04
CA ALA A 121 -8.61 -6.69 7.95
C ALA A 121 -9.18 -5.60 7.04
N GLY A 122 -8.62 -4.39 7.11
CA GLY A 122 -9.07 -3.24 6.31
C GLY A 122 -8.72 -3.34 4.83
N LEU A 123 -7.54 -3.89 4.49
CA LEU A 123 -6.98 -3.83 3.13
C LEU A 123 -7.06 -5.16 2.37
N GLN A 124 -6.88 -6.31 3.02
CA GLN A 124 -6.79 -7.57 2.26
C GLN A 124 -8.10 -7.98 1.59
N LYS A 125 -9.23 -7.45 2.07
CA LYS A 125 -10.55 -7.58 1.44
C LYS A 125 -10.60 -7.07 -0.01
N TYR A 126 -9.65 -6.21 -0.41
CA TYR A 126 -9.53 -5.73 -1.79
C TYR A 126 -8.70 -6.65 -2.68
N SER A 127 -8.25 -7.81 -2.19
CA SER A 127 -7.61 -8.80 -3.05
C SER A 127 -8.60 -9.28 -4.11
N GLY A 128 -8.23 -9.20 -5.38
CA GLY A 128 -9.08 -9.63 -6.47
C GLY A 128 -8.87 -8.85 -7.76
N GLU A 129 -9.83 -9.04 -8.65
CA GLU A 129 -9.86 -8.47 -9.99
C GLU A 129 -10.81 -7.26 -10.03
N TRP A 130 -10.27 -6.07 -10.28
CA TRP A 130 -11.02 -4.81 -10.27
C TRP A 130 -10.95 -4.16 -11.64
N PHE A 131 -12.12 -3.89 -12.22
CA PHE A 131 -12.22 -3.45 -13.61
C PHE A 131 -13.33 -2.41 -13.78
N THR A 132 -13.15 -1.47 -14.69
CA THR A 132 -14.19 -0.44 -15.00
C THR A 132 -15.50 -1.05 -15.50
N SER A 133 -15.47 -2.27 -16.04
CA SER A 133 -16.66 -3.02 -16.44
C SER A 133 -16.83 -4.30 -15.63
N LYS A 134 -18.09 -4.62 -15.30
CA LYS A 134 -18.48 -5.90 -14.68
C LYS A 134 -18.54 -7.05 -15.67
N ASP A 135 -18.59 -6.75 -16.97
CA ASP A 135 -18.64 -7.74 -18.03
C ASP A 135 -17.25 -8.33 -18.25
N LYS A 136 -17.12 -9.65 -18.05
CA LYS A 136 -15.87 -10.40 -18.25
C LYS A 136 -15.35 -10.31 -19.68
N SER A 137 -16.25 -10.09 -20.63
CA SER A 137 -15.90 -9.90 -22.02
C SER A 137 -15.36 -8.48 -22.25
N ARG A 138 -15.72 -7.46 -21.46
CA ARG A 138 -15.38 -6.04 -21.73
C ARG A 138 -14.73 -5.29 -20.56
N PRO A 139 -13.65 -5.79 -19.93
CA PRO A 139 -13.18 -5.30 -18.62
C PRO A 139 -12.80 -3.80 -18.53
N GLY A 140 -12.51 -3.14 -19.66
CA GLY A 140 -11.92 -1.80 -19.70
C GLY A 140 -10.59 -1.75 -18.93
N VAL A 141 -10.30 -0.63 -18.28
CA VAL A 141 -9.11 -0.47 -17.44
C VAL A 141 -9.31 -1.23 -16.12
N GLY A 142 -8.24 -1.78 -15.55
CA GLY A 142 -8.33 -2.46 -14.26
C GLY A 142 -7.02 -2.75 -13.56
N ALA A 143 -7.15 -3.31 -12.36
CA ALA A 143 -6.06 -3.75 -11.51
C ALA A 143 -6.38 -5.12 -10.91
N ILE A 144 -5.43 -6.05 -10.98
CA ILE A 144 -5.45 -7.27 -10.17
C ILE A 144 -4.58 -7.02 -8.96
N ILE A 145 -5.18 -7.15 -7.78
CA ILE A 145 -4.54 -6.86 -6.51
C ILE A 145 -4.41 -8.17 -5.73
N LYS A 146 -3.18 -8.55 -5.37
CA LYS A 146 -2.91 -9.74 -4.54
C LYS A 146 -2.05 -9.36 -3.35
N PHE A 147 -2.67 -9.22 -2.18
CA PHE A 147 -1.94 -8.91 -0.95
C PHE A 147 -0.97 -10.04 -0.57
N THR A 148 0.27 -9.66 -0.26
CA THR A 148 1.36 -10.55 0.20
C THR A 148 1.75 -10.28 1.66
N SER A 149 1.30 -9.16 2.22
CA SER A 149 1.41 -8.80 3.64
C SER A 149 0.22 -7.90 4.01
N PRO A 150 0.06 -7.47 5.29
CA PRO A 150 -1.09 -6.66 5.71
C PRO A 150 -1.37 -5.43 4.83
N ASN A 151 -0.32 -4.75 4.37
CA ASN A 151 -0.44 -3.54 3.55
C ASN A 151 0.41 -3.56 2.27
N LYS A 152 0.88 -4.73 1.82
CA LYS A 152 1.60 -4.83 0.53
C LYS A 152 0.90 -5.80 -0.39
N ALA A 153 0.76 -5.40 -1.66
CA ALA A 153 0.21 -6.25 -2.68
C ALA A 153 1.09 -6.29 -3.93
N LYS A 154 0.99 -7.40 -4.65
CA LYS A 154 1.35 -7.46 -6.06
C LYS A 154 0.18 -6.90 -6.86
N VAL A 155 0.46 -5.87 -7.66
CA VAL A 155 -0.52 -5.16 -8.47
C VAL A 155 -0.16 -5.33 -9.94
N GLN A 156 -1.11 -5.86 -10.71
CA GLN A 156 -1.02 -5.96 -12.16
C GLN A 156 -2.02 -4.98 -12.76
N LEU A 157 -1.59 -4.09 -13.66
CA LEU A 157 -2.49 -3.20 -14.38
C LEU A 157 -2.93 -3.83 -15.71
N TYR A 158 -4.17 -3.54 -16.07
CA TYR A 158 -4.82 -3.99 -17.28
C TYR A 158 -5.42 -2.81 -18.02
N GLY A 159 -5.37 -2.91 -19.35
CA GLY A 159 -5.86 -1.92 -20.28
C GLY A 159 -6.54 -2.57 -21.48
N ILE A 160 -7.39 -1.83 -22.19
CA ILE A 160 -8.01 -2.29 -23.43
C ILE A 160 -7.50 -1.45 -24.59
N TRP A 161 -7.05 -2.13 -25.63
CA TRP A 161 -6.81 -1.55 -26.94
C TRP A 161 -8.07 -1.69 -27.78
N TRP A 162 -8.58 -0.57 -28.28
CA TRP A 162 -9.67 -0.49 -29.25
C TRP A 162 -10.96 -1.25 -28.89
N SER A 163 -12.03 -0.47 -28.75
CA SER A 163 -13.41 -0.91 -28.50
C SER A 163 -13.94 -1.90 -29.53
N MET A 164 -13.66 -3.19 -29.37
CA MET A 164 -14.57 -4.22 -29.88
C MET A 164 -15.74 -4.35 -28.90
N PRO A 165 -17.00 -4.36 -29.37
CA PRO A 165 -18.18 -4.49 -28.51
C PRO A 165 -18.24 -5.75 -27.64
N ASP A 166 -17.37 -6.73 -27.88
CA ASP A 166 -17.24 -7.98 -27.13
C ASP A 166 -16.03 -8.00 -26.18
N GLY A 167 -15.21 -6.94 -26.19
CA GLY A 167 -13.99 -6.74 -25.39
C GLY A 167 -12.95 -7.87 -25.40
N SER A 168 -12.94 -8.66 -26.47
CA SER A 168 -11.94 -9.69 -26.81
C SER A 168 -10.46 -9.23 -26.77
N ASN A 169 -10.21 -7.92 -26.68
CA ASN A 169 -8.88 -7.30 -26.67
C ASN A 169 -8.41 -6.75 -25.31
N ALA A 170 -8.97 -7.22 -24.20
CA ALA A 170 -8.34 -6.98 -22.90
C ALA A 170 -6.91 -7.54 -22.88
N ARG A 171 -5.94 -6.70 -22.53
CA ARG A 171 -4.53 -7.09 -22.46
C ARG A 171 -3.93 -6.65 -21.13
N GLN A 172 -2.93 -7.41 -20.70
CA GLN A 172 -2.04 -6.99 -19.64
C GLN A 172 -1.26 -5.77 -20.14
N SER A 173 -1.38 -4.65 -19.44
CA SER A 173 -0.57 -3.46 -19.70
C SER A 173 0.78 -3.53 -18.99
N LEU A 174 0.83 -4.32 -17.92
CA LEU A 174 2.04 -4.76 -17.24
C LEU A 174 2.12 -6.28 -17.33
N SER A 175 3.29 -6.81 -17.62
CA SER A 175 3.57 -8.24 -17.72
C SER A 175 4.02 -8.76 -16.36
N ASN A 176 4.67 -7.87 -15.59
CA ASN A 176 5.19 -8.15 -14.25
C ASN A 176 4.43 -7.33 -13.20
N PRO A 177 3.81 -7.97 -12.19
CA PRO A 177 3.14 -7.24 -11.13
C PRO A 177 4.13 -6.41 -10.29
N VAL A 178 3.77 -5.15 -10.03
CA VAL A 178 4.54 -4.24 -9.17
C VAL A 178 4.18 -4.51 -7.71
N THR A 179 5.17 -4.47 -6.81
CA THR A 179 4.89 -4.50 -5.37
C THR A 179 4.53 -3.11 -4.88
N VAL A 180 3.27 -2.92 -4.50
CA VAL A 180 2.73 -1.67 -3.98
C VAL A 180 2.56 -1.79 -2.47
N THR A 181 2.98 -0.74 -1.73
CA THR A 181 2.72 -0.62 -0.29
C THR A 181 1.61 0.41 -0.09
N PHE A 182 0.51 -0.02 0.53
CA PHE A 182 -0.62 0.83 0.86
C PHE A 182 -0.42 1.48 2.24
N ASN A 183 -0.78 2.75 2.34
CA ASN A 183 -0.88 3.42 3.64
C ASN A 183 -2.19 3.02 4.37
N LYS A 184 -2.37 3.52 5.60
CA LYS A 184 -3.56 3.24 6.41
C LYS A 184 -4.88 3.73 5.80
N ASN A 185 -4.82 4.69 4.87
CA ASN A 185 -5.97 5.22 4.14
C ASN A 185 -6.27 4.41 2.86
N GLY A 186 -5.54 3.31 2.63
CA GLY A 186 -5.70 2.47 1.45
C GLY A 186 -5.11 3.05 0.17
N VAL A 187 -4.23 4.06 0.27
CA VAL A 187 -3.58 4.66 -0.90
C VAL A 187 -2.23 3.99 -1.15
N GLY A 188 -1.99 3.55 -2.38
CA GLY A 188 -0.73 2.97 -2.83
C GLY A 188 -0.32 3.54 -4.18
N GLU A 189 0.89 4.10 -4.25
CA GLU A 189 1.44 4.78 -5.42
C GLU A 189 2.61 3.99 -6.01
N PHE A 190 2.73 4.00 -7.34
CA PHE A 190 3.84 3.34 -8.02
C PHE A 190 4.06 3.85 -9.45
N TRP A 191 5.30 3.77 -9.88
CA TRP A 191 5.68 3.96 -11.29
C TRP A 191 5.57 2.64 -12.03
N PHE A 192 5.20 2.72 -13.30
CA PHE A 192 5.12 1.57 -14.20
C PHE A 192 5.61 1.94 -15.60
N ILE A 193 5.95 0.92 -16.39
CA ILE A 193 6.27 1.04 -17.80
C ILE A 193 5.34 0.08 -18.52
N GLU A 194 4.55 0.57 -19.48
CA GLU A 194 3.69 -0.29 -20.28
C GLU A 194 4.52 -1.21 -21.18
N ASP A 195 4.27 -2.52 -21.17
CA ASP A 195 5.16 -3.43 -21.91
C ASP A 195 5.10 -3.23 -23.42
N ARG A 196 3.94 -2.79 -23.93
CA ARG A 196 3.72 -2.63 -25.38
C ARG A 196 4.15 -1.26 -25.88
N ALA A 197 3.72 -0.20 -25.21
CA ALA A 197 4.02 1.16 -25.64
C ALA A 197 5.36 1.68 -25.11
N GLY A 198 5.93 1.05 -24.08
CA GLY A 198 7.11 1.58 -23.40
C GLY A 198 6.84 2.84 -22.58
N ASN A 199 5.58 3.28 -22.51
CA ASN A 199 5.19 4.51 -21.81
C ASN A 199 5.40 4.37 -20.31
N LYS A 200 6.11 5.32 -19.72
CA LYS A 200 6.31 5.40 -18.28
C LYS A 200 5.15 6.16 -17.64
N GLY A 201 4.34 5.48 -16.86
CA GLY A 201 3.21 6.08 -16.13
C GLY A 201 3.42 6.08 -14.63
N HIS A 202 2.66 6.94 -13.96
CA HIS A 202 2.46 6.92 -12.51
C HIS A 202 1.02 6.50 -12.22
N ALA A 203 0.85 5.57 -11.28
CA ALA A 203 -0.45 5.09 -10.86
C ALA A 203 -0.65 5.24 -9.35
N THR A 204 -1.85 5.66 -8.97
CA THR A 204 -2.34 5.70 -7.60
C THR A 204 -3.56 4.80 -7.48
N LEU A 205 -3.48 3.79 -6.61
CA LEU A 205 -4.62 2.98 -6.20
C LEU A 205 -5.17 3.46 -4.87
N ILE A 206 -6.49 3.65 -4.79
CA ILE A 206 -7.20 4.07 -3.58
C ILE A 206 -8.23 3.00 -3.22
N LEU A 207 -8.01 2.36 -2.07
CA LEU A 207 -8.83 1.27 -1.52
C LEU A 207 -9.68 1.80 -0.36
N LYS A 208 -10.94 2.16 -0.62
CA LYS A 208 -11.80 2.77 0.40
C LYS A 208 -13.22 2.25 0.35
N ASP A 209 -13.77 2.01 1.54
CA ASP A 209 -15.09 1.42 1.78
C ASP A 209 -15.23 0.05 1.10
N ASN A 210 -15.84 0.01 -0.09
CA ASN A 210 -15.99 -1.18 -0.95
C ASN A 210 -15.65 -0.83 -2.41
N LYS A 211 -14.78 0.17 -2.62
CA LYS A 211 -14.43 0.71 -3.93
C LYS A 211 -12.92 0.69 -4.12
N VAL A 212 -12.52 0.44 -5.36
CA VAL A 212 -11.14 0.64 -5.82
C VAL A 212 -11.17 1.74 -6.86
N THR A 213 -10.34 2.76 -6.66
CA THR A 213 -10.09 3.81 -7.66
C THR A 213 -8.67 3.69 -8.15
N LEU A 214 -8.49 3.78 -9.47
CA LEU A 214 -7.19 3.80 -10.13
C LEU A 214 -7.03 5.15 -10.83
N GLU A 215 -6.07 5.94 -10.37
CA GLU A 215 -5.66 7.18 -11.00
C GLU A 215 -4.35 6.91 -11.75
N VAL A 216 -4.29 7.34 -13.00
CA VAL A 216 -3.12 7.15 -13.87
C VAL A 216 -2.75 8.50 -14.45
N SER A 217 -1.46 8.81 -14.48
CA SER A 217 -0.91 10.03 -15.07
C SER A 217 0.39 9.74 -15.79
N TYR A 218 0.62 10.39 -16.93
CA TYR A 218 1.90 10.29 -17.66
C TYR A 218 2.69 11.61 -17.50
N PRO A 219 3.99 11.55 -17.14
CA PRO A 219 4.75 12.74 -16.76
C PRO A 219 5.09 13.67 -17.94
N ASP A 220 5.07 13.17 -19.16
CA ASP A 220 5.44 13.92 -20.36
C ASP A 220 4.26 13.92 -21.36
N TYR A 221 3.93 15.09 -21.90
CA TYR A 221 3.05 15.22 -23.06
C TYR A 221 3.76 14.51 -24.23
N LEU A 222 3.30 13.30 -24.57
CA LEU A 222 3.76 12.62 -25.77
C LEU A 222 3.47 13.57 -26.94
N PRO A 223 4.48 13.94 -27.76
CA PRO A 223 4.29 14.91 -28.84
C PRO A 223 3.12 14.47 -29.73
N GLU A 224 2.34 15.42 -30.25
CA GLU A 224 1.02 15.24 -30.92
C GLU A 224 0.97 14.22 -32.08
N ASN A 225 2.11 13.61 -32.44
CA ASN A 225 2.24 12.58 -33.47
C ASN A 225 2.50 11.17 -32.89
N GLU A 226 2.59 11.03 -31.57
CA GLU A 226 2.70 9.76 -30.82
C GLU A 226 1.41 9.42 -30.06
N PHE A 227 0.26 9.93 -30.54
CA PHE A 227 -1.07 9.51 -30.09
C PHE A 227 -1.40 8.07 -30.51
N LEU A 228 -0.56 7.08 -30.20
CA LEU A 228 -0.92 5.68 -30.42
C LEU A 228 -0.37 4.82 -29.28
N ASP A 229 -1.31 4.23 -28.55
CA ASP A 229 -1.17 2.96 -27.85
C ASP A 229 -0.84 2.96 -26.35
N SER A 230 -1.16 4.01 -25.58
CA SER A 230 -1.35 3.72 -24.15
C SER A 230 -2.62 2.89 -23.98
N TYR A 231 -2.47 1.72 -23.37
CA TYR A 231 -3.57 0.79 -23.15
C TYR A 231 -4.37 1.17 -21.89
N ILE A 232 -3.83 2.05 -21.06
CA ILE A 232 -4.43 2.51 -19.81
C ILE A 232 -4.84 3.96 -19.96
N TYR A 233 -6.13 4.23 -19.79
CA TYR A 233 -6.67 5.59 -19.85
C TYR A 233 -6.09 6.45 -18.72
N GLU A 234 -5.47 7.57 -19.08
CA GLU A 234 -5.05 8.62 -18.16
C GLU A 234 -6.26 9.25 -17.46
N GLY A 235 -6.16 9.45 -16.15
CA GLY A 235 -7.20 10.02 -15.31
C GLY A 235 -7.74 9.06 -14.25
N THR A 236 -8.89 9.41 -13.69
CA THR A 236 -9.48 8.71 -12.53
C THR A 236 -10.50 7.65 -12.99
N ASN A 237 -10.20 6.39 -12.73
CA ASN A 237 -11.01 5.24 -13.11
C ASN A 237 -11.65 4.60 -11.87
N LYS A 238 -12.98 4.54 -11.81
CA LYS A 238 -13.72 3.78 -10.78
C LYS A 238 -13.78 2.32 -11.19
N LEU A 239 -13.26 1.44 -10.35
CA LEU A 239 -13.21 0.01 -10.62
C LEU A 239 -14.26 -0.74 -9.80
N TYR A 240 -14.90 -1.72 -10.45
CA TYR A 240 -15.86 -2.63 -9.85
C TYR A 240 -15.21 -4.01 -9.70
N TYR A 241 -15.56 -4.69 -8.61
CA TYR A 241 -15.14 -6.07 -8.41
C TYR A 241 -15.72 -6.96 -9.52
N LYS A 242 -14.86 -7.75 -10.16
CA LYS A 242 -15.27 -8.65 -11.24
C LYS A 242 -15.95 -9.90 -10.65
N VAL A 243 -17.27 -9.98 -10.81
CA VAL A 243 -18.11 -11.05 -10.24
C VAL A 243 -17.75 -12.42 -10.85
N GLY A 244 -17.52 -13.43 -10.00
CA GLY A 244 -17.11 -14.78 -10.41
C GLY A 244 -16.49 -15.71 -9.34
N GLN A 245 -16.35 -15.25 -8.09
CA GLN A 245 -16.10 -16.03 -6.87
C GLN A 245 -17.02 -15.39 -5.79
N PRO A 246 -17.60 -16.16 -4.86
CA PRO A 246 -18.90 -15.88 -4.27
C PRO A 246 -18.97 -14.49 -3.67
N GLU A 247 -20.06 -13.80 -4.00
CA GLU A 247 -20.43 -12.54 -3.41
C GLU A 247 -20.33 -12.66 -1.89
N PHE A 248 -19.61 -11.74 -1.26
CA PHE A 248 -19.74 -11.52 0.17
C PHE A 248 -21.18 -11.08 0.40
N MET A 249 -22.06 -12.05 0.62
CA MET A 249 -23.37 -11.85 1.18
C MET A 249 -23.16 -11.07 2.48
N GLU A 250 -23.73 -9.87 2.55
CA GLU A 250 -23.92 -9.19 3.82
C GLU A 250 -24.64 -10.17 4.76
N VAL A 251 -23.94 -10.63 5.80
CA VAL A 251 -24.61 -11.20 6.96
C VAL A 251 -25.13 -10.00 7.75
N ILE A 252 -26.33 -9.57 7.42
CA ILE A 252 -27.17 -8.75 8.27
C ILE A 252 -27.85 -9.71 9.24
N ASN A 253 -27.66 -9.49 10.55
CA ASN A 253 -28.48 -10.11 11.59
C ASN A 253 -29.87 -9.48 11.59
#